data_AF-A0A2R6DPM9-F1
#
_entry.id   AF-A0A2R6DPM9-F1
#
_cell.length_a   1.000
_cell.length_b   1.000
_cell.length_c   1.000
_cell.angle_alpha   90.00
_cell.angle_beta   90.00
_cell.angle_gamma   90.00
#
_symmetry.space_group_name_H-M   'P 1'
#
loop_
_entity.id
_entity.type
_entity.pdbx_description
1 polymer ?
#
loop_
_entity_poly.entity_id
_entity_poly.type
_entity_poly.pdbx_seq_one_letter_code
_entity_poly.pdbx_strand_id
1 'polypeptide(L)'
;MSLSDTTPCNEESHTELVGRVSEHLSSRRSFLTNTATIGGGALTLSAFGSGTAAASSTEGGSGSDGDDGDEEVSDIDVLNFALTLEHLEAAYYNEFLDEYSEHDVERSDVAAIFANDSLRYSTYQFIQAVRDHEEAHVEALTRTIDDLGSTPVEAGEYEFPYDSIEEFAGLSAQIEAVGVSAYAGAAPLIENDDVLAAALSIHSVEARHTSYFRVLDVSNPYPNSFDPARTMDEVLEIASQLVVGMESGDDRDTLVSEINDNGHYARFPFPTKPDTWARSQNPFDRSEGESRWLAEPASGGEVRCLVENLPANANAGFDVHVGPLGDLDDVTIESEVVRTQRDSGALLAVAVYLDADDNGEFFEWKDPEDSTDAWVGFGGDSEGLTALPAGGTVTVDDSTEFPLFHVAEEGAAATLGELKAGDVNGADGTTIDGGTNAAIYVGALSAGEGREEVVVKSVDVHTSDT
;
A
#
# COMPACT_ATOMS: atom_id res chain seq x y z
N MET A 1 -44.45 39.27 -6.93
CA MET A 1 -43.98 37.92 -7.24
C MET A 1 -42.54 38.03 -7.69
N SER A 2 -41.61 37.75 -6.79
CA SER A 2 -40.22 37.38 -7.08
C SER A 2 -39.74 36.57 -5.88
N LEU A 3 -38.99 35.53 -6.19
CA LEU A 3 -38.82 34.29 -5.45
C LEU A 3 -38.07 34.46 -4.13
N SER A 4 -38.51 33.67 -3.16
CA SER A 4 -37.96 33.46 -1.83
C SER A 4 -36.89 32.38 -1.84
N ASP A 5 -35.77 32.68 -1.20
CA ASP A 5 -35.11 31.88 -0.17
C ASP A 5 -34.98 30.36 -0.42
N THR A 6 -33.77 29.95 -0.81
CA THR A 6 -33.30 28.57 -0.68
C THR A 6 -32.01 28.60 0.13
N THR A 7 -32.12 28.17 1.38
CA THR A 7 -31.02 27.75 2.26
C THR A 7 -30.25 26.60 1.58
N PRO A 8 -28.89 26.56 1.63
CA PRO A 8 -28.16 25.39 1.18
C PRO A 8 -28.36 24.22 2.15
N CYS A 9 -28.56 23.02 1.61
CA CYS A 9 -28.53 21.77 2.35
C CYS A 9 -27.14 21.54 2.96
N ASN A 10 -27.15 20.93 4.14
CA ASN A 10 -26.00 20.43 4.89
C ASN A 10 -25.15 19.52 3.99
N GLU A 11 -23.88 19.87 3.78
CA GLU A 11 -22.83 18.96 3.33
C GLU A 11 -22.34 18.22 4.59
N GLU A 12 -22.70 16.95 4.74
CA GLU A 12 -22.08 16.04 5.71
C GLU A 12 -20.92 15.36 4.98
N SER A 13 -19.69 15.79 5.26
CA SER A 13 -18.46 15.25 4.66
C SER A 13 -17.59 14.56 5.70
N HIS A 14 -16.95 13.46 5.27
CA HIS A 14 -15.72 12.82 5.78
C HIS A 14 -15.65 12.32 7.22
N THR A 15 -16.18 13.07 8.16
CA THR A 15 -15.97 12.88 9.59
C THR A 15 -16.90 11.83 10.17
N GLU A 16 -17.98 11.43 9.49
CA GLU A 16 -19.02 10.61 10.12
C GLU A 16 -18.85 9.11 9.91
N LEU A 17 -18.36 8.62 8.77
CA LEU A 17 -18.15 7.17 8.57
C LEU A 17 -16.79 6.73 9.11
N VAL A 18 -15.72 7.41 8.67
CA VAL A 18 -14.39 7.27 9.28
C VAL A 18 -14.47 7.66 10.74
N GLY A 19 -15.25 8.65 11.15
CA GLY A 19 -15.46 8.93 12.58
C GLY A 19 -16.47 8.03 13.28
N ARG A 20 -17.34 7.24 12.63
CA ARG A 20 -18.15 6.21 13.34
C ARG A 20 -17.33 4.94 13.58
N VAL A 21 -16.57 4.52 12.56
CA VAL A 21 -15.62 3.41 12.65
C VAL A 21 -14.44 3.82 13.53
N SER A 22 -13.89 5.03 13.35
CA SER A 22 -12.85 5.60 14.20
C SER A 22 -13.34 6.20 15.50
N GLU A 23 -14.60 6.55 15.77
CA GLU A 23 -15.03 6.86 17.16
C GLU A 23 -15.13 5.56 17.97
N HIS A 24 -15.56 4.46 17.34
CA HIS A 24 -15.46 3.13 17.97
C HIS A 24 -14.00 2.76 18.22
N LEU A 25 -13.11 2.94 17.23
CA LEU A 25 -11.70 2.55 17.34
C LEU A 25 -10.79 3.59 18.05
N SER A 26 -11.16 4.88 18.06
CA SER A 26 -10.35 6.00 18.59
C SER A 26 -10.81 6.55 19.92
N SER A 27 -11.96 6.09 20.46
CA SER A 27 -12.20 6.20 21.91
C SER A 27 -11.10 5.52 22.73
N ARG A 28 -10.20 4.75 22.09
CA ARG A 28 -9.15 3.94 22.70
C ARG A 28 -7.76 4.12 22.05
N ARG A 29 -7.57 5.13 21.17
CA ARG A 29 -6.29 5.41 20.46
C ARG A 29 -5.36 6.34 21.25
N SER A 30 -5.22 6.08 22.54
CA SER A 30 -4.07 6.54 23.33
C SER A 30 -3.64 5.35 24.14
N PHE A 31 -2.52 4.72 23.74
CA PHE A 31 -1.65 3.80 24.50
C PHE A 31 -1.33 2.50 23.74
N LEU A 32 -0.35 2.55 22.82
CA LEU A 32 0.51 1.39 22.51
C LEU A 32 1.94 1.86 22.25
N THR A 33 2.57 2.37 23.32
CA THR A 33 4.04 2.48 23.44
C THR A 33 4.47 1.73 24.71
N ASN A 34 4.54 0.40 24.62
CA ASN A 34 5.32 -0.56 25.43
C ASN A 34 4.54 -1.89 25.36
N THR A 35 5.07 -3.04 24.97
CA THR A 35 6.04 -3.82 25.75
C THR A 35 6.40 -5.06 24.92
N ALA A 36 7.66 -5.18 24.48
CA ALA A 36 8.20 -6.44 24.00
C ALA A 36 8.77 -7.22 25.19
N THR A 37 8.15 -8.33 25.60
CA THR A 37 8.86 -9.46 26.25
C THR A 37 7.95 -10.67 26.48
N ILE A 38 8.59 -11.86 26.36
CA ILE A 38 8.11 -13.24 26.59
C ILE A 38 7.48 -13.86 25.32
N GLY A 39 7.98 -14.92 24.70
CA GLY A 39 9.00 -15.91 25.07
C GLY A 39 8.50 -17.34 24.77
N GLY A 40 8.94 -17.92 23.64
CA GLY A 40 9.12 -19.36 23.36
C GLY A 40 8.06 -20.42 23.69
N GLY A 41 7.68 -21.22 22.69
CA GLY A 41 7.32 -22.65 22.88
C GLY A 41 6.13 -23.16 22.07
N ALA A 42 6.38 -24.07 21.14
CA ALA A 42 5.39 -24.80 20.34
C ALA A 42 4.51 -25.74 21.18
N LEU A 43 3.20 -25.87 20.84
CA LEU A 43 2.39 -27.06 21.13
C LEU A 43 1.30 -27.33 20.08
N THR A 44 1.22 -28.59 19.68
CA THR A 44 0.23 -29.23 18.80
C THR A 44 -1.13 -29.39 19.48
N LEU A 45 -2.26 -29.54 18.77
CA LEU A 45 -3.29 -30.60 19.01
C LEU A 45 -4.52 -30.55 18.07
N SER A 46 -4.68 -31.66 17.33
CA SER A 46 -5.87 -32.47 16.97
C SER A 46 -7.32 -31.90 16.95
N ALA A 47 -8.00 -32.27 15.86
CA ALA A 47 -9.45 -32.28 15.58
C ALA A 47 -10.37 -32.91 16.64
N PHE A 48 -11.61 -32.41 16.74
CA PHE A 48 -12.91 -33.12 16.58
C PHE A 48 -14.08 -32.22 17.04
N GLY A 49 -15.25 -32.32 16.37
CA GLY A 49 -16.42 -31.47 16.61
C GLY A 49 -17.52 -32.00 17.53
N SER A 50 -18.58 -31.19 17.61
CA SER A 50 -19.97 -31.40 18.07
C SER A 50 -20.23 -31.83 19.53
N GLY A 51 -20.94 -30.96 20.28
CA GLY A 51 -21.76 -31.36 21.43
C GLY A 51 -22.02 -30.28 22.48
N THR A 52 -23.23 -29.71 22.46
CA THR A 52 -23.81 -28.71 23.37
C THR A 52 -23.73 -29.03 24.87
N ALA A 53 -23.57 -28.01 25.74
CA ALA A 53 -24.54 -27.66 26.82
C ALA A 53 -24.03 -26.51 27.74
N ALA A 54 -24.97 -25.60 28.02
CA ALA A 54 -24.90 -24.37 28.83
C ALA A 54 -24.40 -24.50 30.28
N ALA A 55 -23.85 -23.39 30.79
CA ALA A 55 -24.12 -22.93 32.15
C ALA A 55 -23.95 -21.39 32.28
N SER A 56 -24.97 -20.77 32.85
CA SER A 56 -25.12 -19.35 33.17
C SER A 56 -24.21 -18.86 34.29
N SER A 57 -23.80 -17.60 34.22
CA SER A 57 -23.69 -16.74 35.41
C SER A 57 -23.96 -15.27 35.05
N THR A 58 -25.09 -14.79 35.55
CA THR A 58 -25.42 -13.38 35.72
C THR A 58 -24.55 -12.78 36.81
N GLU A 59 -23.84 -11.69 36.54
CA GLU A 59 -23.60 -10.63 37.52
C GLU A 59 -23.73 -9.27 36.84
N GLY A 60 -24.75 -8.51 37.25
CA GLY A 60 -24.83 -7.09 36.98
C GLY A 60 -23.98 -6.31 37.97
N GLY A 61 -23.23 -5.33 37.48
CA GLY A 61 -22.47 -4.39 38.28
C GLY A 61 -22.45 -3.03 37.61
N SER A 62 -23.42 -2.18 37.95
CA SER A 62 -23.35 -0.74 37.73
C SER A 62 -22.26 -0.16 38.64
N GLY A 63 -21.18 0.36 38.05
CA GLY A 63 -20.12 1.05 38.76
C GLY A 63 -19.43 2.05 37.84
N SER A 64 -19.88 3.30 37.89
CA SER A 64 -19.12 4.45 37.40
C SER A 64 -17.98 4.69 38.38
N ASP A 65 -16.76 4.32 38.01
CA ASP A 65 -15.52 4.83 38.57
C ASP A 65 -14.48 4.87 37.44
N GLY A 66 -13.91 6.05 37.20
CA GLY A 66 -12.90 6.26 36.17
C GLY A 66 -11.60 5.54 36.51
N ASP A 67 -11.14 4.74 35.56
CA ASP A 67 -9.84 4.07 35.51
C ASP A 67 -9.43 4.09 34.02
N ASP A 68 -8.44 4.92 33.68
CA ASP A 68 -7.81 4.92 32.34
C ASP A 68 -6.98 3.62 32.22
N GLY A 69 -7.61 2.57 31.70
CA GLY A 69 -6.97 1.31 31.33
C GLY A 69 -7.04 1.10 29.82
N ASP A 70 -5.94 0.64 29.23
CA ASP A 70 -5.81 0.29 27.81
C ASP A 70 -6.94 -0.65 27.39
N GLU A 71 -7.87 -0.14 26.58
CA GLU A 71 -9.03 -0.95 26.22
C GLU A 71 -8.71 -1.76 24.94
N GLU A 72 -8.55 -3.09 25.11
CA GLU A 72 -8.34 -4.07 24.04
C GLU A 72 -9.45 -3.99 22.95
N VAL A 73 -9.11 -4.34 21.69
CA VAL A 73 -10.07 -4.45 20.58
C VAL A 73 -11.14 -5.47 20.97
N SER A 74 -12.41 -5.06 20.94
CA SER A 74 -13.51 -5.94 21.33
C SER A 74 -14.02 -6.77 20.16
N ASP A 75 -14.70 -7.89 20.45
CA ASP A 75 -15.40 -8.69 19.44
C ASP A 75 -16.39 -7.85 18.60
N ILE A 76 -16.99 -6.82 19.20
CA ILE A 76 -17.91 -5.90 18.50
C ILE A 76 -17.16 -5.05 17.48
N ASP A 77 -15.93 -4.63 17.79
CA ASP A 77 -15.10 -3.88 16.85
C ASP A 77 -14.71 -4.76 15.67
N VAL A 78 -14.34 -6.02 15.94
CA VAL A 78 -14.03 -7.02 14.90
C VAL A 78 -15.25 -7.32 14.02
N LEU A 79 -16.43 -7.48 14.62
CA LEU A 79 -17.67 -7.74 13.89
C LEU A 79 -18.09 -6.57 13.00
N ASN A 80 -17.99 -5.33 13.50
CA ASN A 80 -18.29 -4.14 12.69
C ASN A 80 -17.24 -3.90 11.59
N PHE A 81 -15.98 -4.23 11.86
CA PHE A 81 -14.94 -4.25 10.83
C PHE A 81 -15.26 -5.24 9.72
N ALA A 82 -15.57 -6.49 10.06
CA ALA A 82 -15.99 -7.47 9.06
C ALA A 82 -17.23 -6.99 8.29
N LEU A 83 -18.27 -6.50 8.99
CA LEU A 83 -19.50 -6.02 8.35
C LEU A 83 -19.25 -4.86 7.36
N THR A 84 -18.24 -4.03 7.60
CA THR A 84 -17.84 -2.97 6.67
C THR A 84 -17.38 -3.54 5.32
N LEU A 85 -16.59 -4.62 5.35
CA LEU A 85 -16.07 -5.28 4.14
C LEU A 85 -17.17 -6.04 3.41
N GLU A 86 -18.01 -6.76 4.14
CA GLU A 86 -19.13 -7.50 3.55
C GLU A 86 -20.15 -6.56 2.87
N HIS A 87 -20.34 -5.35 3.40
CA HIS A 87 -21.16 -4.34 2.73
C HIS A 87 -20.56 -3.88 1.39
N LEU A 88 -19.23 -3.72 1.34
CA LEU A 88 -18.50 -3.36 0.12
C LEU A 88 -18.63 -4.47 -0.93
N GLU A 89 -18.37 -5.72 -0.54
CA GLU A 89 -18.43 -6.87 -1.45
C GLU A 89 -19.86 -7.14 -1.93
N ALA A 90 -20.86 -7.04 -1.04
CA ALA A 90 -22.25 -7.14 -1.43
C ALA A 90 -22.66 -6.03 -2.40
N ALA A 91 -22.19 -4.79 -2.22
CA ALA A 91 -22.46 -3.69 -3.14
C ALA A 91 -21.80 -3.94 -4.50
N TYR A 92 -20.53 -4.35 -4.51
CA TYR A 92 -19.75 -4.67 -5.70
C TYR A 92 -20.43 -5.69 -6.61
N TYR A 93 -20.85 -6.82 -6.03
CA TYR A 93 -21.48 -7.87 -6.83
C TYR A 93 -22.92 -7.53 -7.24
N ASN A 94 -23.65 -6.75 -6.45
CA ASN A 94 -24.97 -6.27 -6.87
C ASN A 94 -24.86 -5.30 -8.04
N GLU A 95 -23.89 -4.38 -8.03
CA GLU A 95 -23.63 -3.45 -9.14
C GLU A 95 -23.33 -4.21 -10.44
N PHE A 96 -22.38 -5.14 -10.40
CA PHE A 96 -22.01 -5.93 -11.58
C PHE A 96 -23.21 -6.71 -12.17
N LEU A 97 -24.03 -7.33 -11.32
CA LEU A 97 -25.19 -8.12 -11.77
C LEU A 97 -26.37 -7.25 -12.24
N ASP A 98 -26.43 -5.99 -11.83
CA ASP A 98 -27.37 -5.00 -12.35
C ASP A 98 -26.92 -4.46 -13.71
N GLU A 99 -25.61 -4.34 -13.94
CA GLU A 99 -25.04 -3.86 -15.20
C GLU A 99 -24.99 -4.94 -16.30
N TYR A 100 -24.52 -6.14 -15.97
CA TYR A 100 -24.26 -7.21 -16.94
C TYR A 100 -25.33 -8.30 -16.89
N SER A 101 -25.87 -8.66 -18.05
CA SER A 101 -26.84 -9.76 -18.13
C SER A 101 -26.18 -11.14 -18.15
N GLU A 102 -26.93 -12.19 -17.82
CA GLU A 102 -26.53 -13.59 -17.97
C GLU A 102 -25.95 -13.88 -19.37
N HIS A 103 -26.55 -13.31 -20.42
CA HIS A 103 -26.06 -13.48 -21.78
C HIS A 103 -24.67 -12.85 -21.96
N ASP A 104 -24.44 -11.65 -21.41
CA ASP A 104 -23.17 -10.92 -21.55
C ASP A 104 -22.04 -11.69 -20.86
N VAL A 105 -22.28 -12.12 -19.61
CA VAL A 105 -21.31 -12.88 -18.82
C VAL A 105 -20.99 -14.23 -19.45
N GLU A 106 -21.99 -15.04 -19.81
CA GLU A 106 -21.75 -16.39 -20.33
C GLU A 106 -21.15 -16.42 -21.74
N ARG A 107 -21.17 -15.29 -22.46
CA ARG A 107 -20.52 -15.11 -23.77
C ARG A 107 -19.22 -14.31 -23.72
N SER A 108 -18.82 -13.82 -22.55
CA SER A 108 -17.54 -13.15 -22.35
C SER A 108 -16.36 -14.09 -22.59
N ASP A 109 -15.19 -13.51 -22.87
CA ASP A 109 -13.93 -14.26 -22.94
C ASP A 109 -13.57 -14.87 -21.58
N VAL A 110 -13.97 -14.21 -20.48
CA VAL A 110 -13.85 -14.71 -19.10
C VAL A 110 -14.59 -16.03 -18.91
N ALA A 111 -15.84 -16.16 -19.38
CA ALA A 111 -16.55 -17.44 -19.30
C ALA A 111 -16.02 -18.47 -20.31
N ALA A 112 -15.47 -18.02 -21.44
CA ALA A 112 -14.98 -18.87 -22.52
C ALA A 112 -13.79 -19.75 -22.11
N ILE A 113 -13.08 -19.42 -21.02
CA ILE A 113 -12.02 -20.25 -20.43
C ILE A 113 -12.53 -21.67 -20.12
N PHE A 114 -13.80 -21.80 -19.76
CA PHE A 114 -14.42 -23.09 -19.53
C PHE A 114 -14.76 -23.73 -20.87
N ALA A 115 -13.97 -24.73 -21.26
CA ALA A 115 -14.25 -25.56 -22.43
C ALA A 115 -15.53 -26.41 -22.25
N ASN A 116 -15.98 -26.62 -21.02
CA ASN A 116 -17.23 -27.31 -20.72
C ASN A 116 -18.40 -26.31 -20.80
N ASP A 117 -19.33 -26.55 -21.71
CA ASP A 117 -20.51 -25.68 -21.90
C ASP A 117 -21.32 -25.50 -20.62
N SER A 118 -21.48 -26.55 -19.80
CA SER A 118 -22.25 -26.42 -18.55
C SER A 118 -21.58 -25.48 -17.56
N LEU A 119 -20.25 -25.49 -17.42
CA LEU A 119 -19.54 -24.56 -16.55
C LEU A 119 -19.54 -23.14 -17.11
N ARG A 120 -19.37 -22.98 -18.43
CA ARG A 120 -19.44 -21.68 -19.11
C ARG A 120 -20.80 -21.00 -18.94
N TYR A 121 -21.88 -21.73 -19.24
CA TYR A 121 -23.26 -21.28 -19.04
C TYR A 121 -23.74 -21.46 -17.58
N SER A 122 -22.80 -21.52 -16.63
CA SER A 122 -23.06 -21.40 -15.20
C SER A 122 -22.29 -20.23 -14.56
N THR A 123 -21.43 -19.50 -15.32
CA THR A 123 -20.57 -18.44 -14.78
C THR A 123 -21.37 -17.33 -14.13
N TYR A 124 -22.45 -16.86 -14.77
CA TYR A 124 -23.32 -15.83 -14.20
C TYR A 124 -23.95 -16.29 -12.88
N GLN A 125 -24.40 -17.54 -12.81
CA GLN A 125 -25.07 -18.10 -11.65
C GLN A 125 -24.07 -18.40 -10.51
N PHE A 126 -22.80 -18.64 -10.83
CA PHE A 126 -21.75 -18.71 -9.83
C PHE A 126 -21.43 -17.34 -9.25
N ILE A 127 -21.35 -16.28 -10.06
CA ILE A 127 -21.19 -14.89 -9.58
C ILE A 127 -22.42 -14.48 -8.74
N GLN A 128 -23.64 -14.83 -9.18
CA GLN A 128 -24.85 -14.65 -8.38
C GLN A 128 -24.78 -15.38 -7.05
N ALA A 129 -24.22 -16.60 -7.01
CA ALA A 129 -24.05 -17.33 -5.76
C ALA A 129 -23.03 -16.65 -4.83
N VAL A 130 -21.95 -16.05 -5.35
CA VAL A 130 -21.01 -15.23 -4.54
C VAL A 130 -21.78 -14.05 -3.94
N ARG A 131 -22.46 -13.25 -4.78
CA ARG A 131 -23.32 -12.15 -4.33
C ARG A 131 -24.28 -12.58 -3.21
N ASP A 132 -24.97 -13.70 -3.38
CA ASP A 132 -25.91 -14.23 -2.39
C ASP A 132 -25.22 -14.64 -1.08
N HIS A 133 -23.94 -15.03 -1.12
CA HIS A 133 -23.14 -15.28 0.09
C HIS A 133 -22.82 -13.96 0.81
N GLU A 134 -22.37 -12.93 0.10
CA GLU A 134 -22.03 -11.63 0.74
C GLU A 134 -23.26 -10.98 1.38
N GLU A 135 -24.42 -11.05 0.72
CA GLU A 135 -25.68 -10.62 1.35
C GLU A 135 -26.02 -11.43 2.62
N ALA A 136 -25.71 -12.74 2.62
CA ALA A 136 -25.94 -13.59 3.78
C ALA A 136 -24.92 -13.31 4.91
N HIS A 137 -23.69 -12.96 4.59
CA HIS A 137 -22.67 -12.55 5.55
C HIS A 137 -23.06 -11.22 6.22
N VAL A 138 -23.43 -10.20 5.43
CA VAL A 138 -23.99 -8.94 5.93
C VAL A 138 -25.15 -9.19 6.90
N GLU A 139 -26.11 -10.03 6.50
CA GLU A 139 -27.29 -10.32 7.32
C GLU A 139 -26.92 -11.08 8.62
N ALA A 140 -25.94 -11.97 8.56
CA ALA A 140 -25.47 -12.72 9.72
C ALA A 140 -24.71 -11.84 10.73
N LEU A 141 -23.80 -10.99 10.25
CA LEU A 141 -23.02 -10.08 11.08
C LEU A 141 -23.91 -9.01 11.71
N THR A 142 -24.81 -8.39 10.94
CA THR A 142 -25.80 -7.41 11.43
C THR A 142 -26.61 -8.00 12.58
N ARG A 143 -27.19 -9.20 12.40
CA ARG A 143 -27.94 -9.88 13.46
C ARG A 143 -27.09 -10.18 14.69
N THR A 144 -25.85 -10.61 14.49
CA THR A 144 -24.95 -10.94 15.59
C THR A 144 -24.62 -9.71 16.43
N ILE A 145 -24.34 -8.57 15.78
CA ILE A 145 -24.07 -7.29 16.45
C ILE A 145 -25.30 -6.81 17.21
N ASP A 146 -26.50 -6.90 16.61
CA ASP A 146 -27.78 -6.59 17.26
C ASP A 146 -28.05 -7.48 18.48
N ASP A 147 -27.84 -8.80 18.36
CA ASP A 147 -28.05 -9.78 19.43
C ASP A 147 -27.09 -9.57 20.61
N LEU A 148 -25.88 -9.05 20.33
CA LEU A 148 -24.92 -8.61 21.35
C LEU A 148 -25.27 -7.23 21.93
N GLY A 149 -26.31 -6.57 21.44
CA GLY A 149 -26.81 -5.29 21.94
C GLY A 149 -26.00 -4.07 21.51
N SER A 150 -25.21 -4.20 20.44
CA SER A 150 -24.47 -3.09 19.83
C SER A 150 -25.16 -2.59 18.56
N THR A 151 -24.60 -1.58 17.91
CA THR A 151 -25.13 -1.00 16.67
C THR A 151 -24.31 -1.49 15.46
N PRO A 152 -24.93 -2.18 14.50
CA PRO A 152 -24.28 -2.53 13.24
C PRO A 152 -23.86 -1.27 12.47
N VAL A 153 -22.68 -1.32 11.86
CA VAL A 153 -22.26 -0.32 10.86
C VAL A 153 -23.22 -0.38 9.66
N GLU A 154 -23.52 0.79 9.09
CA GLU A 154 -24.37 0.88 7.91
C GLU A 154 -23.52 0.78 6.64
N ALA A 155 -24.11 0.34 5.54
CA ALA A 155 -23.46 0.32 4.24
C ALA A 155 -23.00 1.72 3.82
N GLY A 156 -21.83 1.80 3.17
CA GLY A 156 -21.31 3.00 2.54
C GLY A 156 -21.90 3.25 1.14
N GLU A 157 -21.40 4.29 0.48
CA GLU A 157 -21.50 4.46 -0.97
C GLU A 157 -20.18 3.96 -1.58
N TYR A 158 -20.18 3.36 -2.78
CA TYR A 158 -19.00 2.68 -3.34
C TYR A 158 -18.81 3.02 -4.83
N GLU A 159 -17.54 3.04 -5.27
CA GLU A 159 -17.12 3.24 -6.65
C GLU A 159 -16.05 2.18 -6.97
N PHE A 160 -16.27 1.44 -8.06
CA PHE A 160 -15.43 0.31 -8.40
C PHE A 160 -14.75 0.52 -9.76
N PRO A 161 -13.40 0.44 -9.82
CA PRO A 161 -12.66 0.76 -11.04
C PRO A 161 -12.60 -0.45 -12.01
N TYR A 162 -13.74 -0.77 -12.64
CA TYR A 162 -13.80 -1.71 -13.76
C TYR A 162 -14.72 -1.20 -14.87
N ASP A 163 -14.31 -1.38 -16.13
CA ASP A 163 -15.12 -1.02 -17.31
C ASP A 163 -15.50 -2.28 -18.13
N SER A 164 -15.07 -3.46 -17.67
CA SER A 164 -15.25 -4.72 -18.39
C SER A 164 -15.39 -5.93 -17.46
N ILE A 165 -15.95 -7.03 -17.98
CA ILE A 165 -16.09 -8.30 -17.25
C ILE A 165 -14.70 -8.90 -16.90
N GLU A 166 -13.67 -8.61 -17.70
CA GLU A 166 -12.29 -9.03 -17.44
C GLU A 166 -11.70 -8.27 -16.26
N GLU A 167 -11.79 -6.94 -16.25
CA GLU A 167 -11.36 -6.12 -15.12
C GLU A 167 -12.15 -6.43 -13.85
N PHE A 168 -13.47 -6.68 -13.96
CA PHE A 168 -14.28 -7.16 -12.86
C PHE A 168 -13.74 -8.48 -12.29
N ALA A 169 -13.38 -9.46 -13.12
CA ALA A 169 -12.86 -10.73 -12.63
C ALA A 169 -11.51 -10.56 -11.91
N GLY A 170 -10.63 -9.71 -12.44
CA GLY A 170 -9.34 -9.39 -11.82
C GLY A 170 -9.49 -8.61 -10.51
N LEU A 171 -10.39 -7.63 -10.46
CA LEU A 171 -10.70 -6.86 -9.25
C LEU A 171 -11.36 -7.75 -8.19
N SER A 172 -12.30 -8.63 -8.57
CA SER A 172 -12.90 -9.61 -7.67
C SER A 172 -11.83 -10.50 -7.01
N ALA A 173 -10.86 -11.00 -7.79
CA ALA A 173 -9.77 -11.81 -7.25
C ALA A 173 -8.90 -11.08 -6.21
N GLN A 174 -8.85 -9.74 -6.26
CA GLN A 174 -8.14 -8.90 -5.31
C GLN A 174 -8.97 -8.60 -4.07
N ILE A 175 -10.22 -8.13 -4.25
CA ILE A 175 -11.17 -7.83 -3.16
C ILE A 175 -11.33 -9.07 -2.25
N GLU A 176 -11.62 -10.21 -2.85
CA GLU A 176 -11.79 -11.49 -2.14
C GLU A 176 -10.52 -11.91 -1.37
N ALA A 177 -9.34 -11.68 -1.97
CA ALA A 177 -8.08 -11.99 -1.30
C ALA A 177 -7.81 -11.05 -0.10
N VAL A 178 -8.30 -9.81 -0.16
CA VAL A 178 -8.31 -8.88 0.97
C VAL A 178 -9.24 -9.41 2.06
N GLY A 179 -10.48 -9.80 1.72
CA GLY A 179 -11.45 -10.42 2.63
C GLY A 179 -10.88 -11.65 3.36
N VAL A 180 -10.25 -12.58 2.64
CA VAL A 180 -9.54 -13.74 3.21
C VAL A 180 -8.51 -13.30 4.25
N SER A 181 -7.67 -12.33 3.91
CA SER A 181 -6.61 -11.84 4.80
C SER A 181 -7.14 -11.08 6.02
N ALA A 182 -8.29 -10.41 5.86
CA ALA A 182 -8.98 -9.66 6.91
C ALA A 182 -9.53 -10.61 7.98
N TYR A 183 -10.26 -11.64 7.56
CA TYR A 183 -10.75 -12.66 8.50
C TYR A 183 -9.60 -13.40 9.20
N ALA A 184 -8.54 -13.73 8.47
CA ALA A 184 -7.37 -14.41 9.06
C ALA A 184 -6.65 -13.53 10.10
N GLY A 185 -6.50 -12.23 9.85
CA GLY A 185 -5.83 -11.29 10.75
C GLY A 185 -6.69 -10.82 11.92
N ALA A 186 -8.02 -10.79 11.75
CA ALA A 186 -8.95 -10.45 12.83
C ALA A 186 -9.24 -11.64 13.75
N ALA A 187 -9.14 -12.90 13.27
CA ALA A 187 -9.46 -14.08 14.07
C ALA A 187 -8.74 -14.17 15.43
N PRO A 188 -7.44 -13.82 15.56
CA PRO A 188 -6.75 -13.80 16.87
C PRO A 188 -7.27 -12.76 17.86
N LEU A 189 -8.03 -11.76 17.39
CA LEU A 189 -8.61 -10.69 18.22
C LEU A 189 -9.97 -11.08 18.80
N ILE A 190 -10.57 -12.18 18.33
CA ILE A 190 -11.89 -12.63 18.77
C ILE A 190 -11.77 -13.45 20.05
N GLU A 191 -12.40 -12.98 21.12
CA GLU A 191 -12.45 -13.65 22.42
C GLU A 191 -13.60 -14.66 22.52
N ASN A 192 -14.72 -14.41 21.86
CA ASN A 192 -15.88 -15.29 21.88
C ASN A 192 -15.73 -16.45 20.88
N ASP A 193 -15.62 -17.67 21.39
CA ASP A 193 -15.48 -18.91 20.60
C ASP A 193 -16.60 -19.11 19.55
N ASP A 194 -17.84 -18.67 19.83
CA ASP A 194 -18.95 -18.80 18.87
C ASP A 194 -18.80 -17.79 17.71
N VAL A 195 -18.32 -16.57 18.00
CA VAL A 195 -17.98 -15.55 17.00
C VAL A 195 -16.79 -16.02 16.16
N LEU A 196 -15.76 -16.57 16.79
CA LEU A 196 -14.59 -17.12 16.11
C LEU A 196 -14.97 -18.29 15.19
N ALA A 197 -15.84 -19.18 15.65
CA ALA A 197 -16.33 -20.29 14.83
C ALA A 197 -17.12 -19.80 13.60
N ALA A 198 -17.91 -18.74 13.74
CA ALA A 198 -18.62 -18.11 12.63
C ALA A 198 -17.64 -17.44 11.65
N ALA A 199 -16.68 -16.64 12.15
CA ALA A 199 -15.65 -16.00 11.35
C ALA A 199 -14.81 -17.00 10.55
N LEU A 200 -14.42 -18.13 11.16
CA LEU A 200 -13.71 -19.21 10.47
C LEU A 200 -14.55 -19.87 9.37
N SER A 201 -15.89 -19.88 9.51
CA SER A 201 -16.77 -20.43 8.49
C SER A 201 -16.84 -19.52 7.25
N ILE A 202 -16.91 -18.20 7.46
CA ILE A 202 -16.91 -17.18 6.40
C ILE A 202 -15.56 -17.15 5.70
N HIS A 203 -14.44 -17.10 6.45
CA HIS A 203 -13.08 -17.16 5.91
C HIS A 203 -12.87 -18.30 4.89
N SER A 204 -13.45 -19.47 5.15
CA SER A 204 -13.33 -20.62 4.24
C SER A 204 -14.16 -20.49 2.95
N VAL A 205 -15.18 -19.64 2.96
CA VAL A 205 -16.05 -19.29 1.83
C VAL A 205 -15.35 -18.23 0.97
N GLU A 206 -14.86 -17.14 1.57
CA GLU A 206 -14.01 -16.11 0.92
C GLU A 206 -12.85 -16.73 0.13
N ALA A 207 -12.16 -17.72 0.74
CA ALA A 207 -11.05 -18.40 0.08
C ALA A 207 -11.49 -19.15 -1.19
N ARG A 208 -12.73 -19.67 -1.24
CA ARG A 208 -13.27 -20.34 -2.43
C ARG A 208 -13.67 -19.33 -3.50
N HIS A 209 -14.22 -18.18 -3.11
CA HIS A 209 -14.53 -17.09 -4.03
C HIS A 209 -13.26 -16.56 -4.66
N THR A 210 -12.24 -16.23 -3.86
CA THR A 210 -10.89 -15.86 -4.31
C THR A 210 -10.36 -16.87 -5.34
N SER A 211 -10.38 -18.17 -5.02
CA SER A 211 -9.93 -19.21 -5.95
C SER A 211 -10.75 -19.24 -7.25
N TYR A 212 -12.07 -19.00 -7.18
CA TYR A 212 -12.94 -18.98 -8.35
C TYR A 212 -12.62 -17.82 -9.28
N PHE A 213 -12.52 -16.59 -8.73
CA PHE A 213 -12.19 -15.41 -9.53
C PHE A 213 -10.77 -15.45 -10.10
N ARG A 214 -9.81 -16.04 -9.38
CA ARG A 214 -8.48 -16.31 -9.94
C ARG A 214 -8.52 -17.24 -11.16
N VAL A 215 -9.43 -18.23 -11.19
CA VAL A 215 -9.63 -19.03 -12.41
C VAL A 215 -10.19 -18.17 -13.54
N LEU A 216 -11.20 -17.33 -13.26
CA LEU A 216 -11.79 -16.41 -14.24
C LEU A 216 -10.77 -15.43 -14.82
N ASP A 217 -9.87 -14.94 -13.98
CA ASP A 217 -8.72 -14.07 -14.28
C ASP A 217 -7.52 -14.83 -14.89
N VAL A 218 -7.63 -16.14 -15.14
CA VAL A 218 -6.57 -16.97 -15.73
C VAL A 218 -5.26 -16.97 -14.90
N SER A 219 -5.37 -16.72 -13.60
CA SER A 219 -4.28 -16.74 -12.63
C SER A 219 -4.27 -18.02 -11.78
N ASN A 220 -3.22 -18.23 -10.99
CA ASN A 220 -3.10 -19.42 -10.13
C ASN A 220 -4.17 -19.36 -9.02
N PRO A 221 -5.12 -20.32 -8.94
CA PRO A 221 -6.19 -20.28 -7.94
C PRO A 221 -5.76 -20.59 -6.51
N TYR A 222 -4.51 -21.02 -6.31
CA TYR A 222 -3.88 -21.26 -5.01
C TYR A 222 -2.44 -20.73 -5.03
N PRO A 223 -2.24 -19.39 -5.04
CA PRO A 223 -0.91 -18.80 -5.18
C PRO A 223 -0.01 -19.08 -3.97
N ASN A 224 -0.60 -19.21 -2.78
CA ASN A 224 0.13 -19.38 -1.53
C ASN A 224 -0.12 -20.75 -0.91
N SER A 225 0.87 -21.26 -0.16
CA SER A 225 0.66 -22.43 0.73
C SER A 225 0.07 -22.03 2.09
N PHE A 226 0.17 -20.74 2.43
CA PHE A 226 -0.41 -20.10 3.61
C PHE A 226 -0.84 -18.70 3.16
N ASP A 227 -2.13 -18.39 3.25
CA ASP A 227 -2.60 -17.06 2.90
C ASP A 227 -2.15 -16.04 3.95
N PRO A 228 -1.75 -14.82 3.52
CA PRO A 228 -1.31 -13.78 4.44
C PRO A 228 -2.47 -13.31 5.31
N ALA A 229 -2.17 -12.96 6.56
CA ALA A 229 -3.09 -12.28 7.45
C ALA A 229 -2.70 -10.80 7.49
N ARG A 230 -3.68 -9.90 7.33
CA ARG A 230 -3.50 -8.45 7.44
C ARG A 230 -4.16 -7.92 8.70
N THR A 231 -3.55 -6.91 9.30
CA THR A 231 -4.18 -6.14 10.38
C THR A 231 -5.41 -5.40 9.86
N MET A 232 -6.33 -5.04 10.76
CA MET A 232 -7.53 -4.27 10.41
C MET A 232 -7.17 -2.94 9.71
N ASP A 233 -6.10 -2.28 10.15
CA ASP A 233 -5.63 -1.02 9.56
C ASP A 233 -5.16 -1.22 8.11
N GLU A 234 -4.32 -2.23 7.83
CA GLU A 234 -3.85 -2.56 6.46
C GLU A 234 -5.01 -2.92 5.53
N VAL A 235 -6.06 -3.56 6.04
CA VAL A 235 -7.25 -3.90 5.25
C VAL A 235 -8.08 -2.66 4.95
N LEU A 236 -8.31 -1.80 5.95
CA LEU A 236 -9.08 -0.57 5.76
C LEU A 236 -8.37 0.39 4.80
N GLU A 237 -7.04 0.44 4.82
CA GLU A 237 -6.25 1.21 3.86
C GLU A 237 -6.58 0.78 2.42
N ILE A 238 -6.58 -0.52 2.14
CA ILE A 238 -6.91 -1.06 0.81
C ILE A 238 -8.40 -0.84 0.47
N ALA A 239 -9.31 -1.15 1.41
CA ALA A 239 -10.76 -1.09 1.16
C ALA A 239 -11.29 0.34 1.01
N SER A 240 -10.63 1.32 1.63
CA SER A 240 -11.04 2.74 1.58
C SER A 240 -10.99 3.33 0.17
N GLN A 241 -10.15 2.78 -0.71
CA GLN A 241 -10.02 3.19 -2.11
C GLN A 241 -11.28 2.93 -2.95
N LEU A 242 -12.26 2.17 -2.43
CA LEU A 242 -13.46 1.74 -3.16
C LEU A 242 -14.77 2.40 -2.65
N VAL A 243 -14.70 3.39 -1.75
CA VAL A 243 -15.88 4.03 -1.11
C VAL A 243 -16.12 5.45 -1.67
N VAL A 244 -17.33 5.74 -2.18
CA VAL A 244 -17.78 7.07 -2.67
C VAL A 244 -18.05 8.03 -1.51
N GLY A 245 -17.69 9.30 -1.67
CA GLY A 245 -17.92 10.33 -0.64
C GLY A 245 -16.99 10.22 0.57
N MET A 246 -16.16 9.17 0.64
CA MET A 246 -14.75 9.38 0.96
C MET A 246 -14.19 10.19 -0.21
N GLU A 247 -14.23 11.52 -0.13
CA GLU A 247 -13.26 12.29 -0.89
C GLU A 247 -11.91 11.80 -0.40
N SER A 248 -11.28 10.80 -1.03
CA SER A 248 -9.87 10.52 -0.82
C SER A 248 -9.21 11.88 -0.72
N GLY A 249 -8.62 12.19 0.43
CA GLY A 249 -7.87 13.42 0.56
C GLY A 249 -6.71 13.27 -0.39
N ASP A 250 -6.90 13.68 -1.64
CA ASP A 250 -5.95 13.57 -2.73
C ASP A 250 -5.22 12.21 -2.82
N ASP A 251 -5.87 11.16 -3.34
CA ASP A 251 -5.15 10.00 -3.91
C ASP A 251 -4.46 10.34 -5.25
N ARG A 252 -4.09 11.61 -5.44
CA ARG A 252 -3.11 12.04 -6.44
C ARG A 252 -1.78 12.47 -5.86
N ASP A 253 -1.67 12.65 -4.54
CA ASP A 253 -0.50 13.31 -3.92
C ASP A 253 0.09 12.51 -2.75
N THR A 254 -0.01 11.16 -2.74
CA THR A 254 0.81 10.38 -1.79
C THR A 254 2.13 9.97 -2.44
N LEU A 255 3.20 10.04 -1.66
CA LEU A 255 4.53 9.62 -2.11
C LEU A 255 4.56 8.16 -2.58
N VAL A 256 3.76 7.29 -1.97
CA VAL A 256 3.65 5.88 -2.36
C VAL A 256 2.93 5.71 -3.69
N SER A 257 1.87 6.48 -3.97
CA SER A 257 1.21 6.47 -5.29
C SER A 257 2.15 6.97 -6.39
N GLU A 258 2.93 8.03 -6.13
CA GLU A 258 3.90 8.56 -7.10
C GLU A 258 4.98 7.52 -7.46
N ILE A 259 5.48 6.78 -6.47
CA ILE A 259 6.48 5.72 -6.68
C ILE A 259 5.89 4.52 -7.41
N ASN A 260 4.67 4.10 -7.08
CA ASN A 260 4.04 2.94 -7.73
C ASN A 260 3.69 3.22 -9.20
N ASP A 261 3.30 4.46 -9.53
CA ASP A 261 2.94 4.84 -10.89
C ASP A 261 4.18 5.11 -11.76
N ASN A 262 5.22 5.74 -11.20
CA ASN A 262 6.32 6.30 -11.99
C ASN A 262 7.69 6.23 -11.29
N GLY A 263 7.95 5.24 -10.44
CA GLY A 263 9.19 5.14 -9.67
C GLY A 263 9.65 3.72 -9.38
N HIS A 264 10.74 3.60 -8.62
CA HIS A 264 11.24 2.31 -8.15
C HIS A 264 11.78 2.41 -6.72
N TYR A 265 11.74 1.30 -5.99
CA TYR A 265 12.53 1.12 -4.77
C TYR A 265 13.93 0.64 -5.13
N ALA A 266 14.98 1.30 -4.62
CA ALA A 266 16.36 1.05 -4.99
C ALA A 266 17.35 1.03 -3.81
N ARG A 267 18.46 0.31 -3.98
CA ARG A 267 19.60 0.27 -3.05
C ARG A 267 20.93 0.48 -3.78
N PHE A 268 21.75 1.40 -3.26
CA PHE A 268 23.09 1.72 -3.78
C PHE A 268 24.19 1.47 -2.75
N PRO A 269 25.08 0.48 -2.96
CA PRO A 269 26.32 0.35 -2.19
C PRO A 269 27.51 1.04 -2.88
N PHE A 270 28.09 2.06 -2.23
CA PHE A 270 29.35 2.70 -2.64
C PHE A 270 30.52 2.30 -1.70
N PRO A 271 31.77 2.06 -2.14
CA PRO A 271 32.25 1.64 -3.45
C PRO A 271 32.98 0.29 -3.34
N THR A 272 32.28 -0.84 -3.26
CA THR A 272 32.89 -2.13 -3.65
C THR A 272 31.83 -3.13 -4.10
N LYS A 273 31.87 -3.39 -5.41
CA LYS A 273 31.22 -4.43 -6.22
C LYS A 273 29.83 -4.08 -6.80
N PRO A 274 29.73 -3.96 -8.15
CA PRO A 274 28.49 -3.67 -8.87
C PRO A 274 27.45 -4.81 -8.86
N ASP A 275 27.78 -5.99 -8.32
CA ASP A 275 26.89 -7.17 -8.30
C ASP A 275 25.78 -7.11 -7.23
N THR A 276 25.50 -5.94 -6.63
CA THR A 276 24.61 -5.81 -5.44
C THR A 276 23.56 -4.70 -5.56
N TRP A 277 23.46 -4.09 -6.75
CA TRP A 277 22.44 -3.11 -7.10
C TRP A 277 21.18 -3.87 -7.52
N ALA A 278 20.05 -3.48 -6.95
CA ALA A 278 18.76 -4.08 -7.25
C ALA A 278 17.68 -2.99 -7.23
N ARG A 279 16.77 -3.04 -8.21
CA ARG A 279 15.50 -2.31 -8.18
C ARG A 279 14.34 -3.28 -7.98
N SER A 280 13.26 -2.77 -7.41
CA SER A 280 12.02 -3.51 -7.21
C SER A 280 10.83 -2.58 -7.39
N GLN A 281 9.81 -3.08 -8.09
CA GLN A 281 8.48 -2.46 -8.16
C GLN A 281 7.69 -2.67 -6.86
N ASN A 282 8.20 -3.51 -5.95
CA ASN A 282 7.63 -3.73 -4.63
C ASN A 282 8.53 -3.14 -3.53
N PRO A 283 7.96 -2.76 -2.39
CA PRO A 283 8.70 -2.41 -1.18
C PRO A 283 9.76 -3.45 -0.84
N PHE A 284 10.89 -2.99 -0.32
CA PHE A 284 12.06 -3.83 -0.16
C PHE A 284 12.56 -3.79 1.29
N ASP A 285 12.65 -4.95 1.95
CA ASP A 285 13.37 -5.15 3.21
C ASP A 285 14.29 -6.36 3.06
N ARG A 286 15.61 -6.14 3.13
CA ARG A 286 16.56 -7.27 3.17
C ARG A 286 17.66 -7.12 4.19
N SER A 287 18.14 -8.28 4.57
CA SER A 287 19.27 -8.46 5.47
C SER A 287 20.29 -9.43 4.87
N GLU A 288 21.56 -9.09 4.96
CA GLU A 288 22.67 -9.99 4.66
C GLU A 288 23.67 -9.97 5.83
N GLY A 289 23.71 -11.07 6.58
CA GLY A 289 24.52 -11.13 7.80
C GLY A 289 24.01 -10.14 8.85
N GLU A 290 24.85 -9.19 9.25
CA GLU A 290 24.52 -8.13 10.21
C GLU A 290 24.07 -6.82 9.53
N SER A 291 24.12 -6.76 8.19
CA SER A 291 23.68 -5.60 7.42
C SER A 291 22.19 -5.69 7.10
N ARG A 292 21.47 -4.57 7.21
CA ARG A 292 20.05 -4.44 6.83
C ARG A 292 19.85 -3.17 6.02
N TRP A 293 18.96 -3.22 5.04
CA TRP A 293 18.52 -2.03 4.31
C TRP A 293 17.09 -2.19 3.83
N LEU A 294 16.39 -1.06 3.77
CA LEU A 294 14.96 -1.05 3.57
C LEU A 294 14.48 0.28 2.99
N ALA A 295 13.51 0.18 2.09
CA ALA A 295 12.70 1.26 1.57
C ALA A 295 11.27 0.71 1.49
N GLU A 296 10.44 1.08 2.46
CA GLU A 296 9.09 0.51 2.62
C GLU A 296 8.07 1.63 2.86
N PRO A 297 6.88 1.56 2.23
CA PRO A 297 5.72 2.36 2.61
C PRO A 297 5.41 2.21 4.10
N ALA A 298 5.10 3.34 4.74
CA ALA A 298 4.43 3.39 6.02
C ALA A 298 2.93 3.63 5.81
N SER A 299 2.13 3.29 6.82
CA SER A 299 0.66 3.38 6.80
C SER A 299 0.09 4.80 6.63
N GLY A 300 0.93 5.83 6.57
CA GLY A 300 0.53 7.23 6.33
C GLY A 300 0.91 7.74 4.94
N GLY A 301 1.31 6.87 4.01
CA GLY A 301 1.76 7.25 2.67
C GLY A 301 3.21 7.75 2.62
N GLU A 302 3.92 7.75 3.75
CA GLU A 302 5.35 8.05 3.80
C GLU A 302 6.20 6.84 3.40
N VAL A 303 7.48 7.06 3.08
CA VAL A 303 8.44 5.97 2.83
C VAL A 303 9.52 5.97 3.89
N ARG A 304 9.64 4.84 4.60
CA ARG A 304 10.69 4.61 5.57
C ARG A 304 11.93 4.07 4.86
N CYS A 305 13.03 4.80 4.98
CA CYS A 305 14.33 4.45 4.44
C CYS A 305 15.29 4.09 5.57
N LEU A 306 15.90 2.91 5.51
CA LEU A 306 16.83 2.42 6.52
C LEU A 306 18.08 1.84 5.88
N VAL A 307 19.22 2.17 6.47
CA VAL A 307 20.50 1.50 6.21
C VAL A 307 21.20 1.19 7.53
N GLU A 308 21.62 -0.05 7.70
CA GLU A 308 22.24 -0.56 8.90
C GLU A 308 23.45 -1.43 8.58
N ASN A 309 24.58 -1.12 9.20
CA ASN A 309 25.87 -1.80 9.05
C ASN A 309 26.29 -1.94 7.57
N LEU A 310 26.04 -0.90 6.77
CA LEU A 310 26.49 -0.83 5.38
C LEU A 310 27.75 0.04 5.26
N PRO A 311 28.58 -0.15 4.21
CA PRO A 311 29.69 0.76 3.94
C PRO A 311 29.27 2.24 3.98
N ALA A 312 30.18 3.11 4.41
CA ALA A 312 29.91 4.54 4.37
C ALA A 312 29.56 4.98 2.94
N ASN A 313 28.55 5.84 2.82
CA ASN A 313 27.96 6.32 1.57
C ASN A 313 27.07 5.30 0.81
N ALA A 314 26.89 4.08 1.32
CA ALA A 314 25.79 3.24 0.84
C ALA A 314 24.44 3.89 1.20
N ASN A 315 23.40 3.66 0.42
CA ASN A 315 22.08 4.22 0.67
C ASN A 315 20.97 3.27 0.20
N ALA A 316 19.77 3.50 0.71
CA ALA A 316 18.54 2.80 0.33
C ALA A 316 17.37 3.79 0.34
N GLY A 317 16.52 3.70 -0.66
CA GLY A 317 15.51 4.71 -0.94
C GLY A 317 14.68 4.35 -2.16
N PHE A 318 14.17 5.38 -2.82
CA PHE A 318 13.28 5.27 -3.97
C PHE A 318 13.50 6.43 -4.93
N ASP A 319 13.06 6.30 -6.17
CA ASP A 319 13.03 7.37 -7.17
C ASP A 319 11.60 7.73 -7.60
N VAL A 320 11.42 8.99 -7.98
CA VAL A 320 10.19 9.54 -8.56
C VAL A 320 10.56 10.20 -9.90
N HIS A 321 9.88 9.82 -10.99
CA HIS A 321 10.09 10.46 -12.28
C HIS A 321 9.52 11.89 -12.28
N VAL A 322 10.32 12.85 -12.75
CA VAL A 322 9.96 14.28 -12.74
C VAL A 322 9.77 14.88 -14.14
N GLY A 323 9.90 14.05 -15.18
CA GLY A 323 9.75 14.49 -16.57
C GLY A 323 10.93 15.34 -17.06
N PRO A 324 10.74 16.20 -18.09
CA PRO A 324 11.80 17.01 -18.66
C PRO A 324 12.37 18.02 -17.66
N LEU A 325 13.69 18.12 -17.59
CA LEU A 325 14.38 19.07 -16.71
C LEU A 325 13.89 20.51 -16.89
N GLY A 326 13.55 20.92 -18.10
CA GLY A 326 13.15 22.29 -18.43
C GLY A 326 11.79 22.70 -17.85
N ASP A 327 10.95 21.72 -17.51
CA ASP A 327 9.62 21.95 -16.92
C ASP A 327 9.67 21.96 -15.39
N LEU A 328 10.76 21.44 -14.80
CA LEU A 328 10.96 21.38 -13.37
C LEU A 328 11.37 22.75 -12.83
N ASP A 329 10.64 23.30 -11.86
CA ASP A 329 11.04 24.51 -11.12
C ASP A 329 11.92 24.11 -9.93
N ASP A 330 11.36 23.31 -9.01
CA ASP A 330 12.06 22.74 -7.86
C ASP A 330 11.39 21.45 -7.35
N VAL A 331 12.11 20.69 -6.52
CA VAL A 331 11.57 19.54 -5.77
C VAL A 331 11.76 19.78 -4.29
N THR A 332 10.67 19.69 -3.52
CA THR A 332 10.69 19.83 -2.07
C THR A 332 10.52 18.48 -1.39
N ILE A 333 11.42 18.14 -0.46
CA ILE A 333 11.46 16.85 0.23
C ILE A 333 11.24 17.11 1.72
N GLU A 334 10.14 16.61 2.29
CA GLU A 334 9.93 16.60 3.74
C GLU A 334 10.38 15.26 4.33
N SER A 335 11.19 15.30 5.40
CA SER A 335 11.68 14.08 6.05
C SER A 335 11.72 14.19 7.57
N GLU A 336 11.66 13.04 8.25
CA GLU A 336 11.82 12.91 9.70
C GLU A 336 12.94 11.92 10.03
N VAL A 337 13.85 12.32 10.92
CA VAL A 337 14.92 11.44 11.38
C VAL A 337 14.41 10.56 12.51
N VAL A 338 14.27 9.27 12.23
CA VAL A 338 13.92 8.26 13.25
C VAL A 338 15.15 7.88 14.06
N ARG A 339 16.27 7.65 13.36
CA ARG A 339 17.52 7.27 14.00
C ARG A 339 18.72 7.74 13.20
N THR A 340 19.70 8.30 13.91
CA THR A 340 21.02 8.56 13.35
C THR A 340 22.10 8.26 14.36
N GLN A 341 23.26 7.89 13.84
CA GLN A 341 24.49 7.74 14.62
C GLN A 341 25.49 8.86 14.36
N ARG A 342 25.21 9.72 13.38
CA ARG A 342 26.04 10.89 13.09
C ARG A 342 25.80 11.96 14.15
N ASP A 343 26.88 12.42 14.79
CA ASP A 343 26.83 13.62 15.63
C ASP A 343 26.43 14.87 14.84
N SER A 344 26.63 14.86 13.51
CA SER A 344 26.25 15.94 12.59
C SER A 344 24.78 15.91 12.14
N GLY A 345 24.01 14.88 12.54
CA GLY A 345 22.68 14.60 12.02
C GLY A 345 22.68 13.65 10.82
N ALA A 346 21.51 13.03 10.57
CA ALA A 346 21.30 12.15 9.41
C ALA A 346 21.36 12.95 8.09
N LEU A 347 21.66 12.22 7.02
CA LEU A 347 21.71 12.76 5.67
C LEU A 347 20.80 11.95 4.75
N LEU A 348 20.13 12.65 3.85
CA LEU A 348 19.49 12.10 2.67
C LEU A 348 20.53 11.96 1.56
N ALA A 349 20.54 10.80 0.91
CA ALA A 349 21.10 10.64 -0.42
C ALA A 349 20.07 11.19 -1.41
N VAL A 350 20.42 12.24 -2.16
CA VAL A 350 19.54 12.83 -3.18
C VAL A 350 20.24 12.76 -4.52
N ALA A 351 19.65 12.06 -5.48
CA ALA A 351 20.21 11.92 -6.82
C ALA A 351 19.28 12.46 -7.90
N VAL A 352 19.86 12.93 -8.99
CA VAL A 352 19.18 13.17 -10.27
C VAL A 352 19.65 12.12 -11.26
N TYR A 353 18.73 11.34 -11.80
CA TYR A 353 18.97 10.42 -12.92
C TYR A 353 18.54 11.10 -14.20
N LEU A 354 19.35 10.97 -15.25
CA LEU A 354 19.23 11.73 -16.49
C LEU A 354 19.21 10.75 -17.65
N ASP A 355 18.08 10.63 -18.33
CA ASP A 355 17.89 9.84 -19.56
C ASP A 355 18.59 10.57 -20.71
N ALA A 356 19.91 10.43 -20.76
CA ALA A 356 20.77 11.26 -21.58
C ALA A 356 20.74 10.81 -23.05
N ASP A 357 20.38 9.55 -23.31
CA ASP A 357 20.28 9.00 -24.66
C ASP A 357 18.84 8.97 -25.22
N ASP A 358 17.86 9.47 -24.44
CA ASP A 358 16.44 9.62 -24.78
C ASP A 358 15.79 8.29 -25.17
N ASN A 359 16.16 7.23 -24.46
CA ASN A 359 15.66 5.88 -24.69
C ASN A 359 14.46 5.52 -23.78
N GLY A 360 14.16 6.36 -22.78
CA GLY A 360 13.06 6.19 -21.83
C GLY A 360 13.38 5.28 -20.64
N GLU A 361 14.61 4.82 -20.50
CA GLU A 361 15.14 4.07 -19.36
C GLU A 361 16.27 4.89 -18.73
N PHE A 362 16.39 4.89 -17.40
CA PHE A 362 17.50 5.57 -16.70
C PHE A 362 18.70 4.65 -16.41
N PHE A 363 18.49 3.35 -16.59
CA PHE A 363 19.47 2.32 -16.25
C PHE A 363 19.26 1.08 -17.11
N GLU A 364 20.36 0.40 -17.43
CA GLU A 364 20.37 -0.90 -18.07
C GLU A 364 20.26 -2.00 -17.00
N TRP A 365 19.25 -2.86 -17.13
CA TRP A 365 18.96 -3.96 -16.21
C TRP A 365 19.10 -5.32 -16.88
N LYS A 366 19.44 -6.32 -16.08
CA LYS A 366 19.42 -7.71 -16.49
C LYS A 366 18.60 -8.51 -15.50
N ASP A 367 17.50 -9.06 -16.00
CA ASP A 367 16.60 -9.98 -15.31
C ASP A 367 17.38 -11.24 -14.85
N PRO A 368 17.66 -11.39 -13.53
CA PRO A 368 18.10 -12.65 -12.98
C PRO A 368 16.86 -13.53 -12.69
N GLU A 369 17.05 -14.81 -12.41
CA GLU A 369 15.94 -15.78 -12.24
C GLU A 369 14.99 -15.55 -11.02
N ASP A 370 14.99 -14.35 -10.41
CA ASP A 370 14.18 -13.93 -9.25
C ASP A 370 13.61 -12.51 -9.46
N SER A 371 12.54 -12.13 -8.73
CA SER A 371 11.74 -10.89 -8.87
C SER A 371 12.44 -9.54 -8.58
N THR A 372 13.76 -9.46 -8.74
CA THR A 372 14.59 -8.27 -8.53
C THR A 372 15.59 -8.14 -9.67
N ASP A 373 15.50 -7.06 -10.45
CA ASP A 373 16.42 -6.81 -11.55
C ASP A 373 17.83 -6.54 -11.04
N ALA A 374 18.85 -7.14 -11.67
CA ALA A 374 20.24 -6.81 -11.41
C ALA A 374 20.70 -5.70 -12.36
N TRP A 375 21.23 -4.60 -11.80
CA TRP A 375 21.78 -3.51 -12.59
C TRP A 375 23.02 -3.96 -13.39
N VAL A 376 23.15 -3.55 -14.65
CA VAL A 376 24.30 -3.86 -15.50
C VAL A 376 25.02 -2.64 -16.07
N GLY A 377 24.42 -1.46 -15.97
CA GLY A 377 25.03 -0.20 -16.40
C GLY A 377 24.03 0.94 -16.45
N PHE A 378 24.50 2.14 -16.78
CA PHE A 378 23.62 3.27 -17.08
C PHE A 378 23.11 3.27 -18.52
N GLY A 379 23.44 2.30 -19.38
CA GLY A 379 22.92 2.24 -20.76
C GLY A 379 23.35 3.34 -21.73
N GLY A 380 23.91 4.46 -21.24
CA GLY A 380 24.06 5.71 -21.99
C GLY A 380 23.81 6.93 -21.11
N ASP A 381 23.13 6.71 -19.98
CA ASP A 381 22.62 7.71 -19.05
C ASP A 381 23.64 8.24 -18.05
N SER A 382 23.23 9.30 -17.36
CA SER A 382 24.05 10.01 -16.38
C SER A 382 23.34 10.10 -15.03
N GLU A 383 24.13 10.23 -13.96
CA GLU A 383 23.58 10.51 -12.62
C GLU A 383 24.35 11.64 -11.96
N GLY A 384 23.66 12.36 -11.06
CA GLY A 384 24.27 13.27 -10.12
C GLY A 384 23.83 12.92 -8.71
N LEU A 385 24.75 12.76 -7.75
CA LEU A 385 24.41 12.37 -6.38
C LEU A 385 25.01 13.34 -5.38
N THR A 386 24.15 13.93 -4.55
CA THR A 386 24.54 14.81 -3.45
C THR A 386 23.96 14.32 -2.12
N ALA A 387 24.45 14.89 -1.02
CA ALA A 387 23.99 14.56 0.32
C ALA A 387 23.41 15.81 0.98
N LEU A 388 22.13 15.75 1.36
CA LEU A 388 21.41 16.86 1.99
C LEU A 388 21.03 16.51 3.43
N PRO A 389 20.86 17.50 4.34
CA PRO A 389 20.42 17.22 5.71
C PRO A 389 19.07 16.52 5.74
N ALA A 390 18.94 15.46 6.54
CA ALA A 390 17.64 14.85 6.83
C ALA A 390 16.98 15.52 8.04
N GLY A 391 15.64 15.49 8.10
CA GLY A 391 14.86 16.07 9.20
C GLY A 391 14.42 17.50 8.92
N GLY A 392 13.16 17.66 8.53
CA GLY A 392 12.57 18.89 8.02
C GLY A 392 12.50 18.89 6.49
N THR A 393 12.28 20.07 5.94
CA THR A 393 12.10 20.30 4.50
C THR A 393 13.42 20.70 3.84
N VAL A 394 13.73 20.08 2.71
CA VAL A 394 14.86 20.42 1.84
C VAL A 394 14.35 20.67 0.42
N THR A 395 14.92 21.65 -0.28
CA THR A 395 14.56 21.96 -1.67
C THR A 395 15.73 21.68 -2.60
N VAL A 396 15.44 21.02 -3.71
CA VAL A 396 16.33 20.81 -4.87
C VAL A 396 15.87 21.79 -5.95
N ASP A 397 16.67 22.82 -6.19
CA ASP A 397 16.38 23.89 -7.14
C ASP A 397 17.56 24.13 -8.11
N ASP A 398 17.44 25.13 -8.98
CA ASP A 398 18.48 25.54 -9.93
C ASP A 398 19.87 25.78 -9.32
N SER A 399 19.96 26.04 -8.02
CA SER A 399 21.22 26.28 -7.32
C SER A 399 21.85 25.02 -6.72
N THR A 400 21.11 23.91 -6.71
CA THR A 400 21.54 22.66 -6.11
C THR A 400 22.59 21.98 -6.99
N GLU A 401 23.80 21.82 -6.45
CA GLU A 401 24.95 21.23 -7.15
C GLU A 401 25.02 19.72 -6.92
N PHE A 402 25.20 18.98 -8.03
CA PHE A 402 25.40 17.55 -8.05
C PHE A 402 26.79 17.21 -8.58
N PRO A 403 27.61 16.49 -7.80
CA PRO A 403 28.71 15.71 -8.33
C PRO A 403 28.17 14.69 -9.35
N LEU A 404 28.65 14.77 -10.59
CA LEU A 404 28.15 13.99 -11.70
C LEU A 404 29.01 12.74 -11.95
N PHE A 405 28.33 11.67 -12.32
CA PHE A 405 28.89 10.39 -12.73
C PHE A 405 28.33 10.03 -14.11
N HIS A 406 29.09 9.22 -14.85
CA HIS A 406 28.70 8.77 -16.18
C HIS A 406 28.45 9.91 -17.20
N VAL A 407 29.23 10.98 -17.07
CA VAL A 407 29.26 12.14 -17.99
C VAL A 407 30.55 12.17 -18.82
N ALA A 408 30.58 12.95 -19.90
CA ALA A 408 31.73 13.08 -20.78
C ALA A 408 33.02 13.55 -20.07
N GLU A 409 32.88 14.39 -19.03
CA GLU A 409 33.98 14.82 -18.15
C GLU A 409 33.80 14.19 -16.77
N GLU A 410 34.39 13.00 -16.57
CA GLU A 410 34.30 12.28 -15.28
C GLU A 410 34.69 13.16 -14.09
N GLY A 411 33.82 13.22 -13.08
CA GLY A 411 34.02 14.00 -11.87
C GLY A 411 33.69 15.48 -11.99
N ALA A 412 33.02 15.90 -13.08
CA ALA A 412 32.37 17.19 -13.16
C ALA A 412 31.31 17.35 -12.05
N ALA A 413 31.02 18.59 -11.68
CA ALA A 413 29.88 18.94 -10.86
C ALA A 413 29.10 20.04 -11.59
N ALA A 414 27.77 19.97 -11.53
CA ALA A 414 26.91 20.97 -12.13
C ALA A 414 25.70 21.22 -11.24
N THR A 415 25.21 22.45 -11.27
CA THR A 415 23.93 22.80 -10.70
C THR A 415 22.77 22.29 -11.56
N LEU A 416 21.59 22.10 -10.97
CA LEU A 416 20.39 21.75 -11.73
C LEU A 416 20.10 22.79 -12.84
N GLY A 417 20.37 24.07 -12.59
CA GLY A 417 20.23 25.12 -13.60
C GLY A 417 21.23 25.00 -14.76
N GLU A 418 22.46 24.57 -14.50
CA GLU A 418 23.48 24.30 -15.54
C GLU A 418 23.11 23.06 -16.37
N LEU A 419 22.54 22.03 -15.74
CA LEU A 419 21.99 20.86 -16.45
C LEU A 419 20.84 21.28 -17.38
N LYS A 420 19.88 22.07 -16.90
CA LYS A 420 18.78 22.63 -17.72
C LYS A 420 19.30 23.49 -18.89
N ALA A 421 20.42 24.18 -18.70
CA ALA A 421 20.97 25.12 -19.68
C ALA A 421 21.73 24.47 -20.84
N GLY A 422 22.03 23.16 -20.79
CA GLY A 422 22.82 22.50 -21.82
C GLY A 422 24.33 22.52 -21.60
N ASP A 423 24.80 22.80 -20.37
CA ASP A 423 26.23 23.01 -20.09
C ASP A 423 27.01 21.70 -19.90
N VAL A 424 26.31 20.57 -19.78
CA VAL A 424 26.90 19.23 -19.54
C VAL A 424 26.55 18.27 -20.67
N ASN A 425 27.47 17.35 -21.00
CA ASN A 425 27.19 16.25 -21.92
C ASN A 425 27.31 14.90 -21.19
N GLY A 426 26.41 13.97 -21.51
CA GLY A 426 26.43 12.58 -21.06
C GLY A 426 27.65 11.80 -21.57
N ALA A 427 27.85 10.59 -21.07
CA ALA A 427 29.02 9.76 -21.40
C ALA A 427 29.18 9.48 -22.91
N ASP A 428 28.07 9.43 -23.65
CA ASP A 428 28.04 9.22 -25.10
C ASP A 428 28.29 10.51 -25.92
N GLY A 429 28.34 11.67 -25.25
CA GLY A 429 28.50 12.99 -25.84
C GLY A 429 27.19 13.70 -26.17
N THR A 430 26.04 13.14 -25.80
CA THR A 430 24.73 13.78 -25.93
C THR A 430 24.61 14.92 -24.92
N THR A 431 24.03 16.04 -25.34
CA THR A 431 23.88 17.22 -24.48
C THR A 431 22.71 17.01 -23.52
N ILE A 432 22.97 17.17 -22.22
CA ILE A 432 21.95 17.21 -21.19
C ILE A 432 21.42 18.64 -21.14
N ASP A 433 20.15 18.84 -21.46
CA ASP A 433 19.50 20.15 -21.49
C ASP A 433 18.07 20.07 -20.94
N GLY A 434 17.30 21.17 -21.04
CA GLY A 434 15.92 21.21 -20.56
C GLY A 434 14.97 20.19 -21.21
N GLY A 435 15.33 19.56 -22.34
CA GLY A 435 14.56 18.48 -22.95
C GLY A 435 14.85 17.10 -22.36
N THR A 436 15.92 16.94 -21.57
CA THR A 436 16.31 15.65 -20.97
C THR A 436 15.33 15.24 -19.89
N ASN A 437 14.77 14.03 -19.98
CA ASN A 437 13.93 13.46 -18.91
C ASN A 437 14.77 13.14 -17.68
N ALA A 438 14.18 13.33 -16.50
CA ALA A 438 14.84 13.09 -15.23
C ALA A 438 13.97 12.35 -14.22
N ALA A 439 14.64 11.70 -13.26
CA ALA A 439 14.04 11.18 -12.04
C ALA A 439 14.84 11.67 -10.82
N ILE A 440 14.17 11.88 -9.70
CA ILE A 440 14.79 12.25 -8.42
C ILE A 440 14.77 11.07 -7.47
N TYR A 441 15.95 10.66 -7.01
CA TYR A 441 16.11 9.64 -5.99
C TYR A 441 16.25 10.25 -4.60
N VAL A 442 15.59 9.66 -3.61
CA VAL A 442 15.67 10.03 -2.20
C VAL A 442 15.87 8.78 -1.33
N GLY A 443 16.90 8.78 -0.48
CA GLY A 443 17.17 7.66 0.41
C GLY A 443 17.96 8.00 1.66
N ALA A 444 18.02 7.07 2.62
CA ALA A 444 18.84 7.20 3.82
C ALA A 444 20.31 6.91 3.50
N LEU A 445 21.23 7.82 3.86
CA LEU A 445 22.67 7.68 3.57
C LEU A 445 23.44 7.07 4.75
N SER A 446 24.13 5.96 4.55
CA SER A 446 24.90 5.24 5.57
C SER A 446 26.15 5.99 6.03
N ALA A 447 26.39 6.04 7.35
CA ALA A 447 27.65 6.51 7.92
C ALA A 447 28.71 5.42 8.11
N GLY A 448 28.41 4.16 7.75
CA GLY A 448 29.23 3.00 8.06
C GLY A 448 28.56 2.04 9.05
N GLU A 449 29.34 1.45 9.96
CA GLU A 449 28.84 0.59 11.04
C GLU A 449 27.75 1.31 11.86
N GLY A 450 26.64 0.62 12.14
CA GLY A 450 25.44 1.08 12.85
C GLY A 450 24.32 1.58 11.92
N ARG A 451 23.36 2.36 12.44
CA ARG A 451 22.03 2.54 11.81
C ARG A 451 21.69 3.99 11.51
N GLU A 452 21.21 4.21 10.29
CA GLU A 452 20.57 5.43 9.82
C GLU A 452 19.16 5.09 9.36
N GLU A 453 18.18 5.88 9.80
CA GLU A 453 16.78 5.65 9.53
C GLU A 453 16.04 6.98 9.42
N VAL A 454 15.44 7.21 8.26
CA VAL A 454 14.75 8.43 7.90
C VAL A 454 13.41 8.04 7.28
N VAL A 455 12.34 8.73 7.66
CA VAL A 455 11.03 8.62 7.02
C VAL A 455 10.89 9.83 6.09
N VAL A 456 10.68 9.60 4.81
CA VAL A 456 10.38 10.64 3.83
C VAL A 456 8.87 10.78 3.75
N LYS A 457 8.35 11.96 4.09
CA LYS A 457 6.91 12.23 4.20
C LYS A 457 6.28 12.65 2.87
N SER A 458 6.98 13.48 2.11
CA SER A 458 6.56 13.94 0.79
C SER A 458 7.77 14.21 -0.11
N VAL A 459 7.53 14.14 -1.42
CA VAL A 459 8.43 14.62 -2.48
C VAL A 459 7.58 15.44 -3.44
N ASP A 460 7.48 16.74 -3.16
CA ASP A 460 6.61 17.65 -3.91
C ASP A 460 7.36 18.18 -5.13
N VAL A 461 6.91 17.81 -6.34
CA VAL A 461 7.50 18.26 -7.62
C VAL A 461 6.76 19.49 -8.13
N HIS A 462 7.44 20.64 -8.16
CA HIS A 462 6.87 21.87 -8.70
C HIS A 462 7.30 22.05 -10.15
N THR A 463 6.33 22.21 -11.05
CA THR A 463 6.58 22.47 -12.47
C THR A 463 6.09 23.86 -12.86
N SER A 464 6.63 24.44 -13.94
CA SER A 464 6.29 25.80 -14.36
C SER A 464 4.80 26.03 -14.72
N ASP A 465 3.99 24.97 -14.83
CA ASP A 465 2.55 25.00 -15.15
C ASP A 465 1.62 24.79 -13.92
N THR A 466 2.18 24.50 -12.74
CA THR A 466 1.50 24.31 -11.44
C THR A 466 1.79 25.46 -10.49
#